data_AF-A0A7V8ZHR1-F1
#
_entry.id   AF-A0A7V8ZHR1-F1
#
_cell.length_a   1.000
_cell.length_b   1.000
_cell.length_c   1.000
_cell.angle_alpha   90.00
_cell.angle_beta   90.00
_cell.angle_gamma   90.00
#
_symmetry.space_group_name_H-M   'P 1'
#
loop_
_entity.id
_entity.type
_entity.pdbx_description
1 polymer ?
#
loop_
_entity_poly.entity_id
_entity_poly.type
_entity_poly.pdbx_seq_one_letter_code
_entity_poly.pdbx_strand_id
1 'polypeptide(L)'
;MTQQHFDRLSAIDASFLHQEGANSHMHVGAVTILEGPPPPYSEFLDSIRGRLHLVPRYRQKLTFPRFETGRPLWVDDPQFNLEFHVRQSALPEPGAEGQLMRLAARIFSQALDR
;
A
#
# COMPACT_ATOMS: atom_id res chain seq x y z
N MET A 1 -6.33 -15.71 -11.51
CA MET A 1 -7.02 -16.40 -10.41
C MET A 1 -7.72 -15.34 -9.57
N THR A 2 -9.01 -15.50 -9.32
CA THR A 2 -9.79 -14.56 -8.51
C THR A 2 -9.29 -14.64 -7.08
N GLN A 3 -8.69 -13.57 -6.57
CA GLN A 3 -8.08 -13.50 -5.25
C GLN A 3 -9.19 -13.39 -4.20
N GLN A 4 -9.30 -14.37 -3.31
CA GLN A 4 -10.39 -14.57 -2.35
C GLN A 4 -9.94 -14.38 -0.89
N HIS A 5 -10.92 -14.25 -0.01
CA HIS A 5 -10.73 -14.26 1.44
C HIS A 5 -10.21 -15.63 1.91
N PHE A 6 -9.25 -15.65 2.84
CA PHE A 6 -8.48 -16.82 3.28
C PHE A 6 -7.61 -17.49 2.20
N ASP A 7 -7.30 -16.80 1.11
CA ASP A 7 -6.24 -17.26 0.22
C ASP A 7 -4.91 -17.32 0.95
N ARG A 8 -4.20 -18.44 0.80
CA ARG A 8 -2.81 -18.53 1.28
C ARG A 8 -1.90 -17.68 0.38
N LEU A 9 -0.92 -17.04 1.00
CA LEU A 9 0.17 -16.43 0.25
C LEU A 9 0.83 -17.47 -0.63
N SER A 10 1.22 -17.06 -1.84
CA SER A 10 2.07 -17.89 -2.67
C SER A 10 3.43 -18.09 -1.99
N ALA A 11 4.20 -19.09 -2.43
CA ALA A 11 5.55 -19.29 -1.91
C ALA A 11 6.45 -18.07 -2.17
N ILE A 12 6.27 -17.41 -3.31
CA ILE A 12 7.02 -16.23 -3.70
C ILE A 12 6.62 -15.03 -2.80
N ASP A 13 5.33 -14.77 -2.62
CA ASP A 13 4.87 -13.67 -1.75
C ASP A 13 5.35 -13.83 -0.30
N ALA A 14 5.33 -15.06 0.21
CA ALA A 14 5.84 -15.35 1.55
C ALA A 14 7.36 -15.16 1.67
N SER A 15 8.12 -15.39 0.60
CA SER A 15 9.58 -15.17 0.60
C SER A 15 9.94 -13.69 0.77
N PHE A 16 9.13 -12.77 0.23
CA PHE A 16 9.30 -11.34 0.44
C PHE A 16 9.18 -10.97 1.91
N LEU A 17 8.17 -11.50 2.61
CA LEU A 17 8.02 -11.28 4.06
C LEU A 17 9.18 -11.84 4.87
N HIS A 18 9.74 -12.97 4.46
CA HIS A 18 10.87 -13.59 5.16
C HIS A 18 12.19 -12.84 4.93
N GLN A 19 12.38 -12.27 3.74
CA GLN A 19 13.58 -11.51 3.38
C GLN A 19 13.56 -10.07 3.93
N GLU A 20 12.38 -9.54 4.23
CA GLU A 20 12.22 -8.19 4.74
C GLU A 20 12.96 -7.99 6.08
N GLY A 21 13.73 -6.91 6.15
CA GLY A 21 14.51 -6.55 7.33
C GLY A 21 14.41 -5.06 7.66
N ALA A 22 14.97 -4.66 8.80
CA ALA A 22 14.93 -3.28 9.28
C ALA A 22 15.48 -2.26 8.28
N ASN A 23 16.45 -2.65 7.45
CA ASN A 23 17.10 -1.79 6.46
C ASN A 23 16.83 -2.25 5.01
N SER A 24 15.97 -3.24 4.80
CA SER A 24 15.66 -3.80 3.48
C SER A 24 14.18 -4.12 3.42
N HIS A 25 13.38 -3.11 3.11
CA HIS A 25 11.94 -3.27 2.92
C HIS A 25 11.64 -3.93 1.57
N MET A 26 10.59 -4.75 1.52
CA MET A 26 10.23 -5.52 0.32
C MET A 26 9.00 -4.99 -0.40
N HIS A 27 8.60 -3.74 -0.15
CA HIS A 27 7.58 -3.04 -0.93
C HIS A 27 8.16 -2.39 -2.18
N VAL A 28 7.32 -2.29 -3.21
CA VAL A 28 7.62 -1.53 -4.43
C VAL A 28 6.96 -0.16 -4.38
N GLY A 29 7.55 0.78 -5.11
CA GLY A 29 7.13 2.16 -5.13
C GLY A 29 7.27 2.77 -6.51
N ALA A 30 6.40 3.73 -6.83
CA ALA A 30 6.50 4.52 -8.04
C ALA A 30 6.16 5.98 -7.76
N VAL A 31 6.78 6.88 -8.51
CA VAL A 31 6.42 8.30 -8.58
C VAL A 31 5.85 8.56 -9.97
N THR A 32 4.68 9.18 -10.03
CA THR A 32 4.02 9.55 -11.28
C THR A 32 3.74 11.05 -11.28
N ILE A 33 4.14 11.74 -12.35
CA ILE A 33 3.91 13.16 -12.54
C ILE A 33 2.77 13.30 -13.55
N LEU A 34 1.75 14.08 -13.19
CA LEU A 34 0.60 14.36 -14.03
C LEU A 34 0.43 15.88 -14.19
N GLU A 35 -0.11 16.29 -15.33
CA GLU A 35 -0.51 17.69 -15.53
C GLU A 35 -1.70 18.05 -14.64
N GLY A 36 -1.68 19.28 -14.12
CA GLY A 36 -2.68 19.78 -13.19
C GLY A 36 -3.80 20.60 -13.84
N PRO A 37 -4.73 21.13 -13.02
CA PRO A 37 -4.75 21.06 -11.55
C PRO A 37 -5.22 19.70 -11.01
N PRO A 38 -4.76 19.28 -9.81
CA PRO A 38 -5.28 18.07 -9.19
C PRO A 38 -6.74 18.25 -8.75
N PRO A 39 -7.57 17.19 -8.77
CA PRO A 39 -8.92 17.25 -8.21
C PRO A 39 -8.88 17.48 -6.68
N PRO A 40 -9.98 17.95 -6.08
CA PRO A 40 -10.12 17.96 -4.62
C PRO A 40 -9.88 16.58 -4.01
N TYR A 41 -9.26 16.56 -2.82
CA TYR A 41 -8.91 15.31 -2.15
C TYR A 41 -10.11 14.38 -1.92
N SER A 42 -11.27 14.94 -1.55
CA SER A 42 -12.51 14.18 -1.38
C SER A 42 -12.97 13.50 -2.67
N GLU A 43 -12.91 14.20 -3.81
CA GLU A 43 -13.31 13.65 -5.11
C GLU A 43 -12.36 12.53 -5.55
N PHE A 44 -11.05 12.71 -5.31
CA PHE A 44 -10.07 11.67 -5.57
C PHE A 44 -10.30 10.42 -4.72
N LEU A 45 -10.59 10.60 -3.42
CA LEU A 45 -10.96 9.51 -2.52
C LEU A 45 -12.23 8.79 -2.97
N ASP A 46 -13.26 9.53 -3.37
CA ASP A 46 -14.54 8.97 -3.84
C ASP A 46 -14.35 8.13 -5.10
N SER A 47 -13.49 8.58 -6.03
CA SER A 47 -13.12 7.84 -7.24
C SER A 47 -12.46 6.50 -6.92
N ILE A 48 -11.54 6.48 -5.94
CA ILE A 48 -10.92 5.22 -5.47
C ILE A 48 -11.97 4.34 -4.79
N ARG A 49 -12.74 4.91 -3.86
CA ARG A 49 -13.74 4.17 -3.07
C ARG A 49 -14.76 3.47 -3.97
N GLY A 50 -15.23 4.16 -5.02
CA GLY A 50 -16.14 3.60 -6.01
C GLY A 50 -15.57 2.41 -6.79
N ARG A 51 -14.24 2.26 -6.87
CA ARG A 51 -13.54 1.21 -7.65
C ARG A 51 -12.88 0.13 -6.80
N LEU A 52 -12.75 0.31 -5.48
CA LEU A 52 -12.10 -0.66 -4.59
C LEU A 52 -12.69 -2.09 -4.69
N HIS A 53 -13.99 -2.20 -4.97
CA HIS A 53 -14.65 -3.50 -5.15
C HIS A 53 -14.12 -4.29 -6.37
N LEU A 54 -13.51 -3.61 -7.35
CA LEU A 54 -12.90 -4.23 -8.54
C LEU A 54 -11.55 -4.89 -8.21
N VAL A 55 -10.92 -4.52 -7.08
CA VAL A 55 -9.63 -5.06 -6.64
C VAL A 55 -9.71 -5.46 -5.15
N PRO A 56 -10.40 -6.58 -4.82
CA PRO A 56 -10.63 -6.98 -3.43
C PRO A 56 -9.37 -7.04 -2.55
N ARG A 57 -8.21 -7.41 -3.14
CA ARG A 57 -6.93 -7.51 -2.42
C ARG A 57 -6.52 -6.21 -1.73
N TYR A 58 -6.94 -5.04 -2.23
CA TYR A 58 -6.59 -3.75 -1.61
C TYR A 58 -7.28 -3.50 -0.27
N ARG A 59 -8.28 -4.30 0.09
CA ARG A 59 -8.97 -4.24 1.39
C ARG A 59 -8.58 -5.41 2.30
N GLN A 60 -7.50 -6.11 1.98
CA GLN A 60 -7.07 -7.30 2.70
C GLN A 60 -5.76 -7.05 3.43
N LYS A 61 -5.61 -7.72 4.56
CA LYS A 61 -4.39 -7.75 5.37
C LYS A 61 -3.93 -9.18 5.59
N LEU A 62 -2.73 -9.31 6.16
CA LEU A 62 -2.16 -10.60 6.48
C LEU A 62 -2.65 -11.08 7.85
N THR A 63 -3.00 -12.36 7.93
CA THR A 63 -3.15 -13.05 9.21
C THR A 63 -2.23 -14.26 9.27
N PHE A 64 -1.65 -14.48 10.44
CA PHE A 64 -0.67 -15.53 10.68
C PHE A 64 -1.35 -16.70 11.39
N PRO A 65 -1.30 -17.92 10.82
CA PRO A 65 -1.81 -19.11 11.50
C PRO A 65 -1.15 -19.30 12.87
N ARG A 66 -1.94 -19.74 13.85
CA ARG A 66 -1.39 -20.12 15.16
C ARG A 66 -0.39 -21.27 14.98
N PHE A 67 0.69 -21.22 15.75
CA PHE A 67 1.78 -22.21 15.75
C PHE A 67 2.49 -22.37 14.39
N GLU A 68 2.47 -21.35 13.52
CA GLU A 68 3.22 -21.33 12.25
C GLU A 68 2.90 -22.53 11.33
N THR A 69 1.69 -23.07 11.43
CA THR A 69 1.22 -24.28 10.72
C THR A 69 1.06 -24.11 9.20
N GLY A 70 1.60 -23.03 8.62
CA GLY A 70 1.61 -22.78 7.19
C GLY A 70 1.90 -21.31 6.86
N ARG A 71 1.89 -20.99 5.56
CA ARG A 71 2.07 -19.62 5.07
C ARG A 71 0.92 -18.71 5.54
N PRO A 72 1.19 -17.39 5.68
CA PRO A 72 0.17 -16.41 6.01
C PRO A 72 -1.02 -16.44 5.04
N LEU A 73 -2.15 -15.93 5.51
CA LEU A 73 -3.40 -15.86 4.78
C LEU A 73 -3.76 -14.40 4.53
N TRP A 74 -4.35 -14.13 3.37
CA TRP A 74 -5.01 -12.86 3.10
C TRP A 74 -6.44 -12.90 3.66
N VAL A 75 -6.80 -11.91 4.47
CA VAL A 75 -8.15 -11.76 5.02
C VAL A 75 -8.65 -10.34 4.78
N ASP A 76 -9.94 -10.20 4.52
CA ASP A 76 -10.57 -8.88 4.45
C ASP A 76 -10.42 -8.17 5.79
N ASP A 77 -10.03 -6.90 5.74
CA ASP A 77 -9.87 -6.07 6.92
C ASP A 77 -11.22 -5.44 7.29
N PRO A 78 -11.86 -5.86 8.41
CA PRO A 78 -13.14 -5.29 8.83
C PRO A 78 -13.02 -3.83 9.27
N GLN A 79 -11.80 -3.35 9.53
CA GLN A 79 -11.51 -1.98 9.95
C GLN A 79 -10.82 -1.16 8.85
N PHE A 80 -10.93 -1.59 7.59
CA PHE A 80 -10.28 -0.92 6.47
C PHE A 80 -10.62 0.57 6.44
N ASN A 81 -9.58 1.41 6.46
CA ASN A 81 -9.68 2.87 6.47
C ASN A 81 -8.96 3.43 5.24
N LEU A 82 -9.71 3.90 4.25
CA LEU A 82 -9.14 4.37 2.98
C LEU A 82 -8.24 5.59 3.19
N GLU A 83 -8.63 6.49 4.10
CA GLU A 83 -7.94 7.72 4.44
C GLU A 83 -6.62 7.47 5.19
N PHE A 84 -6.42 6.27 5.75
CA PHE A 84 -5.11 5.85 6.27
C PHE A 84 -4.12 5.53 5.13
N HIS A 85 -4.62 4.90 4.05
CA HIS A 85 -3.83 4.43 2.92
C HIS A 85 -3.58 5.50 1.86
N VAL A 86 -4.54 6.40 1.64
CA VAL A 86 -4.40 7.55 0.74
C VAL A 86 -4.09 8.77 1.59
N ARG A 87 -2.96 9.43 1.34
CA ARG A 87 -2.53 10.60 2.11
C ARG A 87 -2.25 11.77 1.19
N GLN A 88 -2.71 12.95 1.58
CA GLN A 88 -2.39 14.20 0.89
C GLN A 88 -1.18 14.86 1.55
N SER A 89 -0.21 15.27 0.74
CA SER A 89 0.94 16.08 1.19
C SER A 89 1.22 17.15 0.15
N ALA A 90 1.82 18.25 0.58
CA ALA A 90 2.33 19.29 -0.30
C ALA A 90 3.86 19.34 -0.22
N LEU A 91 4.50 19.81 -1.28
CA LEU A 91 5.89 20.23 -1.23
C LEU A 91 5.96 21.69 -0.77
N PRO A 92 6.95 22.06 0.05
CA PRO A 92 7.19 23.47 0.33
C PRO A 92 7.59 24.18 -0.97
N GLU A 93 7.22 25.46 -1.10
CA GLU A 93 7.68 26.32 -2.18
C GLU A 93 9.23 26.24 -2.27
N PRO A 94 9.82 26.13 -3.47
CA PRO A 94 9.22 26.23 -4.82
C PRO A 94 8.64 24.93 -5.41
N GLY A 95 8.65 23.80 -4.70
CA GLY A 95 8.15 22.52 -5.23
C GLY A 95 9.02 21.90 -6.33
N ALA A 96 10.34 22.15 -6.30
CA ALA A 96 11.30 21.64 -7.28
C ALA A 96 11.43 20.11 -7.23
N GLU A 97 11.92 19.52 -8.32
CA GLU A 97 12.11 18.07 -8.47
C GLU A 97 12.95 17.46 -7.33
N GLY A 98 14.01 18.13 -6.89
CA GLY A 98 14.80 17.66 -5.75
C GLY A 98 14.02 17.58 -4.43
N GLN A 99 13.02 18.45 -4.22
CA GLN A 99 12.13 18.37 -3.05
C GLN A 99 11.17 17.19 -3.19
N LEU A 100 10.64 16.93 -4.39
CA LEU A 100 9.82 15.76 -4.69
C LEU A 100 10.59 14.46 -4.43
N MET A 101 11.81 14.33 -4.94
CA MET A 101 12.63 13.13 -4.76
C MET A 101 12.99 12.88 -3.29
N ARG A 102 13.26 13.93 -2.51
CA ARG A 102 13.48 13.79 -1.05
C ARG A 102 12.23 13.32 -0.31
N LEU A 103 11.05 13.84 -0.67
CA LEU A 103 9.78 13.39 -0.08
C LEU A 103 9.53 11.92 -0.43
N ALA A 104 9.69 11.56 -1.71
CA ALA A 104 9.52 10.19 -2.19
C ALA A 104 10.47 9.22 -1.47
N ALA A 105 11.76 9.57 -1.39
CA ALA A 105 12.75 8.77 -0.66
C ALA A 105 12.35 8.55 0.80
N ARG A 106 11.94 9.63 1.51
CA ARG A 106 11.49 9.52 2.90
C ARG A 106 10.30 8.58 3.05
N ILE A 107 9.32 8.65 2.14
CA ILE A 107 8.13 7.78 2.16
C ILE A 107 8.53 6.33 1.88
N PHE A 108 9.34 6.07 0.85
CA PHE A 108 9.75 4.71 0.49
C PHE A 108 10.69 4.07 1.51
N SER A 109 11.39 4.84 2.33
CA SER A 109 12.21 4.34 3.45
C SER A 109 11.40 3.95 4.70
N GLN A 110 10.07 4.07 4.70
CA GLN A 110 9.26 3.62 5.84
C GLN A 110 8.79 2.17 5.63
N ALA A 111 8.89 1.35 6.69
CA ALA A 111 8.24 0.05 6.71
C ALA A 111 6.71 0.22 6.65
N LEU A 112 6.03 -0.62 5.87
CA LEU A 112 4.58 -0.66 5.84
C LEU A 112 4.02 -1.38 7.07
N ASP A 113 2.88 -0.89 7.54
CA ASP A 113 2.09 -1.55 8.57
C ASP A 113 1.44 -2.83 8.01
N ARG A 114 1.27 -3.86 8.85
CA ARG A 114 0.81 -5.20 8.41
C ARG A 114 -0.37 -5.70 9.22
#